data_AF-A0A535E3E5-F1
#
_entry.id   AF-A0A535E3E5-F1
#
_cell.length_a   1.000
_cell.length_b   1.000
_cell.length_c   1.000
_cell.angle_alpha   90.00
_cell.angle_beta   90.00
_cell.angle_gamma   90.00
#
_symmetry.space_group_name_H-M   'P 1'
#
loop_
_entity.id
_entity.type
_entity.pdbx_description
1 polymer ?
#
loop_
_entity_poly.entity_id
_entity_poly.type
_entity_poly.pdbx_seq_one_letter_code
_entity_poly.pdbx_strand_id
1 'polypeptide(L)'
;MIGVIATIGYGARFSGDGATPPDFLFHWSTAIVTFLFDGIILLLLLLIARGLPLRDTFALRRPLSWPTAWKVAGGALVATYAASFMEEIVIGHGSREQAVPQFWDPTRADAFLANAIAIALFVPIVEELACRGLGFRLLEAYGQRVAIVGSAVAFALAHGAVIDLPWVLVTGLGLGYLRSRSGSLYPCIALHMIVNGVAVVAAAALPSG
;
A
#
# COMPACT_ATOMS: atom_id res chain seq x y z
N MET A 1 -9.49 8.07 -10.75
CA MET A 1 -9.34 7.71 -9.32
C MET A 1 -7.92 7.98 -8.85
N ILE A 2 -6.92 7.16 -9.21
CA ILE A 2 -5.52 7.34 -8.78
C ILE A 2 -4.98 8.76 -9.05
N GLY A 3 -5.22 9.32 -10.23
CA GLY A 3 -4.78 10.69 -10.53
C GLY A 3 -5.33 11.74 -9.57
N VAL A 4 -6.59 11.60 -9.13
CA VAL A 4 -7.21 12.51 -8.14
C VAL A 4 -6.57 12.34 -6.77
N ILE A 5 -6.33 11.10 -6.34
CA ILE A 5 -5.65 10.79 -5.07
C ILE A 5 -4.25 11.41 -5.06
N ALA A 6 -3.47 11.17 -6.13
CA ALA A 6 -2.14 11.74 -6.28
C ALA A 6 -2.19 13.28 -6.27
N THR A 7 -3.10 13.91 -7.02
CA THR A 7 -3.22 15.38 -7.03
C THR A 7 -3.52 15.95 -5.65
N ILE A 8 -4.44 15.32 -4.89
CA ILE A 8 -4.76 15.76 -3.52
C ILE A 8 -3.56 15.57 -2.60
N GLY A 9 -2.94 14.39 -2.60
CA GLY A 9 -1.81 14.06 -1.73
C GLY A 9 -0.59 14.95 -1.98
N TYR A 10 -0.15 15.06 -3.22
CA TYR A 10 0.97 15.94 -3.58
C TYR A 10 0.62 17.42 -3.41
N GLY A 11 -0.62 17.84 -3.69
CA GLY A 11 -1.09 19.20 -3.46
C GLY A 11 -0.96 19.63 -2.00
N ALA A 12 -1.44 18.79 -1.07
CA ALA A 12 -1.29 19.02 0.37
C ALA A 12 0.18 19.02 0.81
N ARG A 13 1.01 18.15 0.22
CA ARG A 13 2.45 18.11 0.52
C ARG A 13 3.16 19.41 0.12
N PHE A 14 2.90 19.91 -1.09
CA PHE A 14 3.52 21.13 -1.58
C PHE A 14 2.96 22.41 -0.95
N SER A 15 1.74 22.38 -0.37
CA SER A 15 1.21 23.51 0.41
C SER A 15 1.79 23.59 1.83
N GLY A 16 2.54 22.57 2.28
CA GLY A 16 3.05 22.47 3.64
C GLY A 16 2.09 21.81 4.64
N ASP A 17 0.88 21.44 4.20
CA ASP A 17 -0.15 20.80 5.04
C ASP A 17 -0.04 19.27 5.08
N GLY A 18 0.84 18.69 4.26
CA GLY A 18 0.99 17.24 4.11
C GLY A 18 1.91 16.57 5.14
N ALA A 19 2.40 17.30 6.14
CA ALA A 19 3.21 16.71 7.21
C ALA A 19 2.32 15.90 8.15
N THR A 20 2.61 14.61 8.27
CA THR A 20 1.86 13.71 9.15
C THR A 20 2.26 13.95 10.61
N PRO A 21 1.31 14.26 11.52
CA PRO A 21 1.63 14.45 12.93
C PRO A 21 2.30 13.20 13.54
N PRO A 22 3.25 13.33 14.47
CA PRO A 22 3.93 12.19 15.08
C PRO A 22 3.01 11.20 15.81
N ASP A 23 1.85 11.69 16.24
CA ASP A 23 0.83 10.92 16.98
C ASP A 23 -0.37 10.52 16.12
N PHE A 24 -0.26 10.65 14.78
CA PHE A 24 -1.35 10.45 13.81
C PHE A 24 -2.10 9.12 14.00
N LEU A 25 -1.42 8.03 14.33
CA LEU A 25 -2.04 6.71 14.53
C LEU A 25 -2.76 6.56 15.88
N PHE A 26 -2.62 7.51 16.81
CA PHE A 26 -3.28 7.48 18.12
C PHE A 26 -4.60 8.24 18.14
N HIS A 27 -5.13 8.66 16.98
CA HIS A 27 -6.40 9.38 16.88
C HIS A 27 -7.50 8.55 16.20
N TRP A 28 -8.69 8.53 16.81
CA TRP A 28 -9.88 7.90 16.23
C TRP A 28 -10.32 8.52 14.92
N SER A 29 -10.17 9.85 14.79
CA SER A 29 -10.48 10.57 13.54
C SER A 29 -9.66 10.04 12.37
N THR A 30 -8.38 9.70 12.60
CA THR A 30 -7.52 9.10 11.59
C THR A 30 -8.06 7.78 11.10
N ALA A 31 -8.41 6.87 12.02
CA ALA A 31 -8.95 5.56 11.65
C ALA A 31 -10.26 5.71 10.87
N ILE A 32 -11.17 6.56 11.35
CA ILE A 32 -12.47 6.82 10.72
C ILE A 32 -12.27 7.37 9.31
N VAL A 33 -11.42 8.38 9.12
CA VAL A 33 -11.16 8.98 7.82
C VAL A 33 -10.55 7.96 6.86
N THR A 34 -9.58 7.15 7.31
CA THR A 34 -8.97 6.09 6.51
C THR A 34 -10.02 5.06 6.06
N PHE A 35 -10.82 4.52 6.99
CA PHE A 35 -11.87 3.55 6.63
C PHE A 35 -12.92 4.14 5.68
N LEU A 36 -13.34 5.39 5.89
CA LEU A 36 -14.31 6.05 5.02
C LEU A 36 -13.73 6.30 3.63
N PHE A 37 -12.51 6.82 3.54
CA PHE A 37 -11.86 7.13 2.28
C PHE A 37 -11.63 5.87 1.45
N ASP A 38 -11.00 4.85 2.02
CA ASP A 38 -10.75 3.57 1.34
C ASP A 38 -12.05 2.79 1.10
N GLY A 39 -13.05 2.94 1.97
CA GLY A 39 -14.40 2.40 1.76
C GLY A 39 -15.10 3.02 0.55
N ILE A 40 -14.98 4.34 0.35
CA ILE A 40 -15.48 5.05 -0.83
C ILE A 40 -14.73 4.57 -2.09
N ILE A 41 -13.40 4.45 -2.01
CA ILE A 41 -12.59 3.91 -3.11
C ILE A 41 -13.04 2.50 -3.49
N LEU A 42 -13.21 1.61 -2.50
CA LEU A 42 -13.69 0.26 -2.71
C LEU A 42 -15.08 0.25 -3.37
N LEU A 43 -16.01 1.07 -2.87
CA LEU A 43 -17.33 1.21 -3.47
C LEU A 43 -17.23 1.66 -4.95
N LEU A 44 -16.45 2.70 -5.24
CA LEU A 44 -16.24 3.18 -6.61
C LEU A 44 -15.61 2.11 -7.51
N LEU A 45 -14.63 1.35 -7.01
CA LEU A 45 -14.02 0.23 -7.74
C LEU A 45 -15.05 -0.84 -8.09
N LEU A 46 -15.90 -1.22 -7.13
CA LEU A 46 -16.95 -2.22 -7.35
C LEU A 46 -18.04 -1.71 -8.30
N LEU A 47 -18.36 -0.41 -8.26
CA LEU A 47 -19.29 0.22 -9.20
C LEU A 47 -18.71 0.28 -10.62
N ILE A 48 -17.42 0.59 -10.78
CA ILE A 48 -16.74 0.56 -12.09
C ILE A 48 -16.68 -0.86 -12.63
N ALA A 49 -16.41 -1.85 -11.78
CA ALA A 49 -16.36 -3.26 -12.16
C ALA A 49 -17.76 -3.91 -12.30
N ARG A 50 -18.85 -3.14 -12.11
CA ARG A 50 -20.22 -3.66 -12.14
C ARG A 50 -20.53 -4.28 -13.50
N GLY A 51 -21.02 -5.51 -13.49
CA GLY A 51 -21.34 -6.27 -14.71
C GLY A 51 -20.16 -7.07 -15.27
N LEU A 52 -18.96 -6.96 -14.68
CA LEU A 52 -17.82 -7.83 -15.00
C LEU A 52 -17.80 -9.06 -14.09
N PRO A 53 -17.20 -10.18 -14.52
CA PRO A 53 -16.95 -11.33 -13.65
C PRO A 53 -15.89 -10.99 -12.61
N LEU A 54 -16.31 -10.48 -11.44
CA LEU A 54 -15.42 -9.93 -10.40
C LEU A 54 -14.26 -10.87 -10.03
N ARG A 55 -14.54 -12.16 -9.92
CA ARG A 55 -13.52 -13.16 -9.59
C ARG A 55 -12.36 -13.17 -10.59
N ASP A 56 -12.65 -13.05 -11.88
CA ASP A 56 -11.65 -13.03 -12.94
C ASP A 56 -11.03 -11.65 -13.11
N THR A 57 -11.84 -10.59 -13.03
CA THR A 57 -11.40 -9.19 -13.11
C THR A 57 -10.34 -8.88 -12.06
N PHE A 58 -10.58 -9.29 -10.81
CA PHE A 58 -9.67 -9.05 -9.70
C PHE A 58 -8.71 -10.22 -9.45
N ALA A 59 -8.78 -11.30 -10.24
CA ALA A 59 -8.00 -12.52 -10.04
C ALA A 59 -8.08 -13.10 -8.61
N LEU A 60 -9.31 -13.17 -8.08
CA LEU A 60 -9.65 -13.74 -6.77
C LEU A 60 -9.66 -15.28 -6.83
N ARG A 61 -8.48 -15.86 -6.99
CA ARG A 61 -8.26 -17.29 -7.16
C ARG A 61 -6.94 -17.71 -6.54
N ARG A 62 -6.78 -19.01 -6.26
CA ARG A 62 -5.50 -19.57 -5.78
C ARG A 62 -4.37 -19.31 -6.80
N PRO A 63 -3.11 -19.12 -6.35
CA PRO A 63 -1.98 -18.96 -7.25
C PRO A 63 -1.78 -20.21 -8.11
N LEU A 64 -1.22 -20.03 -9.31
CA LEU A 64 -0.89 -21.11 -10.23
C LEU A 64 0.11 -22.12 -9.61
N SER A 65 1.04 -21.62 -8.81
CA SER A 65 2.05 -22.39 -8.08
C SER A 65 2.42 -21.67 -6.79
N TRP A 66 2.16 -22.31 -5.64
CA TRP A 66 2.53 -21.78 -4.34
C TRP A 66 4.04 -21.61 -4.16
N PRO A 67 4.91 -22.57 -4.55
CA PRO A 67 6.35 -22.39 -4.46
C PRO A 67 6.85 -21.18 -5.26
N THR A 68 6.29 -20.97 -6.46
CA THR A 68 6.63 -19.79 -7.28
C THR A 68 6.14 -18.51 -6.62
N ALA A 69 4.91 -18.48 -6.11
CA ALA A 69 4.36 -17.32 -5.41
C ALA A 69 5.21 -16.95 -4.19
N TRP A 70 5.58 -17.91 -3.35
CA TRP A 70 6.43 -17.66 -2.17
C TRP A 70 7.83 -17.20 -2.53
N LYS A 71 8.47 -17.81 -3.53
CA LYS A 71 9.80 -17.39 -4.00
C LYS A 71 9.77 -15.94 -4.50
N VAL A 72 8.75 -15.59 -5.29
CA VAL A 72 8.61 -14.23 -5.82
C VAL A 72 8.25 -13.24 -4.71
N ALA A 73 7.35 -13.61 -3.79
CA ALA A 73 6.97 -12.77 -2.67
C ALA A 73 8.16 -12.50 -1.73
N GLY A 74 8.96 -13.52 -1.41
CA GLY A 74 10.18 -13.37 -0.62
C GLY A 74 11.21 -12.47 -1.30
N GLY A 75 11.43 -12.64 -2.61
CA GLY A 75 12.29 -11.74 -3.38
C GLY A 75 11.80 -10.29 -3.39
N ALA A 76 10.49 -10.08 -3.55
CA ALA A 76 9.87 -8.76 -3.51
C ALA A 76 9.95 -8.12 -2.12
N LEU A 77 9.82 -8.91 -1.04
CA LEU A 77 9.97 -8.46 0.34
C LEU A 77 11.42 -7.99 0.61
N VAL A 78 12.41 -8.79 0.20
CA VAL A 78 13.83 -8.42 0.32
C VAL A 78 14.12 -7.14 -0.47
N ALA A 79 13.63 -7.04 -1.71
CA ALA A 79 13.83 -5.84 -2.53
C ALA A 79 13.18 -4.60 -1.90
N THR A 80 11.98 -4.75 -1.33
CA THR A 80 11.26 -3.68 -0.63
C THR A 80 12.07 -3.14 0.54
N TYR A 81 12.52 -4.00 1.46
CA TYR A 81 13.29 -3.54 2.62
C TYR A 81 14.69 -3.07 2.25
N ALA A 82 15.33 -3.67 1.24
CA ALA A 82 16.60 -3.17 0.73
C ALA A 82 16.48 -1.75 0.16
N ALA A 83 15.40 -1.47 -0.58
CA ALA A 83 15.13 -0.13 -1.10
C ALA A 83 14.82 0.86 0.04
N SER A 84 13.97 0.47 1.00
CA SER A 84 13.64 1.29 2.17
C SER A 84 14.86 1.64 3.02
N PHE A 85 15.78 0.69 3.23
CA PHE A 85 17.04 0.91 3.95
C PHE A 85 18.03 1.77 3.15
N MET A 86 18.14 1.53 1.84
CA MET A 86 18.98 2.35 0.96
C MET A 86 18.52 3.80 0.95
N GLU A 87 17.21 4.04 0.86
CA GLU A 87 16.63 5.36 0.93
C GLU A 87 16.95 6.05 2.25
N GLU A 88 16.86 5.33 3.38
CA GLU A 88 17.21 5.84 4.70
C GLU A 88 18.70 6.23 4.82
N ILE A 89 19.60 5.49 4.18
CA ILE A 89 21.03 5.84 4.10
C ILE A 89 21.25 7.10 3.27
N VAL A 90 20.56 7.22 2.13
CA VAL A 90 20.79 8.29 1.16
C VAL A 90 20.15 9.62 1.58
N ILE A 91 18.93 9.56 2.12
CA ILE A 91 18.10 10.74 2.42
C ILE A 91 18.14 11.08 3.93
N GLY A 92 18.44 10.12 4.79
CA GLY A 92 18.56 10.31 6.25
C GLY A 92 17.29 9.99 7.02
N HIS A 93 17.46 9.52 8.27
CA HIS A 93 16.43 8.86 9.09
C HIS A 93 15.18 9.73 9.40
N GLY A 94 15.27 11.06 9.28
CA GLY A 94 14.17 11.98 9.63
C GLY A 94 13.30 12.43 8.45
N SER A 95 13.52 11.91 7.25
CA SER A 95 12.90 12.38 6.01
C SER A 95 11.69 11.55 5.55
N ARG A 96 11.31 10.50 6.29
CA ARG A 96 10.16 9.64 5.97
C ARG A 96 8.87 10.46 5.98
N GLU A 97 8.08 10.31 4.94
CA GLU A 97 6.84 11.06 4.71
C GLU A 97 5.58 10.24 4.99
N GLN A 98 5.73 8.92 5.03
CA GLN A 98 4.70 7.99 5.48
C GLN A 98 4.48 8.06 6.99
N ALA A 99 3.24 7.76 7.39
CA ALA A 99 2.79 7.77 8.78
C ALA A 99 3.43 6.65 9.61
N VAL A 100 4.65 6.88 10.11
CA VAL A 100 5.31 6.00 11.08
C VAL A 100 5.28 6.71 12.44
N PRO A 101 4.59 6.17 13.46
CA PRO A 101 4.64 6.73 14.81
C PRO A 101 6.07 6.83 15.31
N GLN A 102 6.37 7.91 16.04
CA GLN A 102 7.71 8.14 16.61
C GLN A 102 7.82 7.70 18.07
N PHE A 103 6.70 7.32 18.68
CA PHE A 103 6.62 6.89 20.07
C PHE A 103 5.44 5.92 20.26
N TRP A 104 5.46 5.19 21.37
CA TRP A 104 4.33 4.41 21.86
C TRP A 104 3.52 5.21 22.88
N ASP A 105 2.18 5.17 22.80
CA ASP A 105 1.29 5.77 23.80
C ASP A 105 0.27 4.73 24.28
N PRO A 106 0.45 4.17 25.49
CA PRO A 106 -0.45 3.14 26.01
C PRO A 106 -1.84 3.69 26.36
N THR A 107 -2.02 5.01 26.52
CA THR A 107 -3.30 5.62 26.89
C THR A 107 -4.29 5.68 25.73
N ARG A 108 -3.78 5.60 24.49
CA ARG A 108 -4.55 5.64 23.23
C ARG A 108 -4.37 4.37 22.40
N ALA A 109 -4.09 3.26 23.07
CA ALA A 109 -3.81 1.96 22.42
C ALA A 109 -5.02 1.42 21.61
N ASP A 110 -6.23 1.80 21.99
CA ASP A 110 -7.48 1.48 21.27
C ASP A 110 -7.57 2.18 19.91
N ALA A 111 -7.29 3.49 19.87
CA ALA A 111 -7.20 4.26 18.63
C ALA A 111 -6.05 3.76 17.74
N PHE A 112 -4.91 3.44 18.34
CA PHE A 112 -3.79 2.79 17.64
C PHE A 112 -4.21 1.47 17.00
N LEU A 113 -4.90 0.60 17.75
CA LEU A 113 -5.38 -0.68 17.24
C LEU A 113 -6.35 -0.50 16.05
N ALA A 114 -7.25 0.47 16.11
CA ALA A 114 -8.14 0.78 14.99
C ALA A 114 -7.37 1.22 13.73
N ASN A 115 -6.36 2.08 13.89
CA ASN A 115 -5.49 2.51 12.80
C ASN A 115 -4.60 1.38 12.27
N ALA A 116 -4.09 0.51 13.15
CA ALA A 116 -3.34 -0.69 12.80
C ALA A 116 -4.15 -1.62 11.91
N ILE A 117 -5.42 -1.88 12.26
CA ILE A 117 -6.33 -2.69 11.44
C ILE A 117 -6.59 -2.01 10.09
N ALA A 118 -6.80 -0.69 10.08
CA ALA A 118 -7.00 0.06 8.84
C ALA A 118 -5.79 -0.07 7.90
N ILE A 119 -4.59 0.30 8.36
CA ILE A 119 -3.38 0.43 7.54
C ILE A 119 -2.74 -0.92 7.22
N ALA A 120 -2.73 -1.86 8.16
CA ALA A 120 -2.08 -3.16 7.94
C ALA A 120 -3.00 -4.16 7.22
N LEU A 121 -4.33 -4.00 7.28
CA LEU A 121 -5.26 -4.99 6.73
C LEU A 121 -6.21 -4.40 5.68
N PHE A 122 -6.97 -3.36 6.02
CA PHE A 122 -8.02 -2.86 5.13
C PHE A 122 -7.48 -2.14 3.90
N VAL A 123 -6.57 -1.19 4.09
CA VAL A 123 -5.94 -0.40 3.02
C VAL A 123 -5.25 -1.31 1.98
N PRO A 124 -4.39 -2.28 2.36
CA PRO A 124 -3.78 -3.20 1.41
C PRO A 124 -4.80 -3.96 0.53
N ILE A 125 -5.97 -4.32 1.06
CA ILE A 125 -7.01 -4.99 0.26
C ILE A 125 -7.51 -4.04 -0.83
N VAL A 126 -7.86 -2.81 -0.46
CA VAL A 126 -8.41 -1.82 -1.38
C VAL A 126 -7.39 -1.43 -2.44
N GLU A 127 -6.16 -1.14 -2.04
CA GLU A 127 -5.09 -0.76 -2.95
C GLU A 127 -4.72 -1.87 -3.93
N GLU A 128 -4.68 -3.13 -3.48
CA GLU A 128 -4.40 -4.25 -4.37
C GLU A 128 -5.55 -4.54 -5.33
N LEU A 129 -6.81 -4.41 -4.89
CA LEU A 129 -7.97 -4.49 -5.78
C LEU A 129 -7.92 -3.39 -6.86
N ALA A 130 -7.54 -2.17 -6.49
CA ALA A 130 -7.37 -1.05 -7.42
C ALA A 130 -6.22 -1.30 -8.41
N CYS A 131 -5.04 -1.62 -7.90
CA CYS A 131 -3.80 -1.63 -8.67
C CYS A 131 -3.54 -2.97 -9.36
N ARG A 132 -3.56 -4.10 -8.63
CA ARG A 132 -3.22 -5.45 -9.14
C ARG A 132 -4.45 -6.24 -9.60
N GLY A 133 -5.64 -5.80 -9.18
CA GLY A 133 -6.91 -6.26 -9.71
C GLY A 133 -7.28 -5.52 -10.99
N LEU A 134 -8.15 -4.52 -10.87
CA LEU A 134 -8.74 -3.84 -12.02
C LEU A 134 -7.69 -3.10 -12.88
N GLY A 135 -6.78 -2.34 -12.26
CA GLY A 135 -5.75 -1.58 -12.97
C GLY A 135 -4.82 -2.48 -13.81
N PHE A 136 -4.27 -3.53 -13.20
CA PHE A 136 -3.43 -4.52 -13.88
C PHE A 136 -4.20 -5.19 -15.02
N ARG A 137 -5.46 -5.57 -14.80
CA ARG A 137 -6.31 -6.19 -15.83
C ARG A 137 -6.52 -5.29 -17.04
N LEU A 138 -6.73 -3.99 -16.82
CA LEU A 138 -6.89 -3.00 -17.90
C LEU A 138 -5.58 -2.82 -18.68
N LEU A 139 -4.45 -2.75 -17.97
CA LEU A 139 -3.15 -2.53 -18.58
C LEU A 139 -2.59 -3.78 -19.28
N GLU A 140 -3.05 -4.98 -18.91
CA GLU A 140 -2.65 -6.25 -19.56
C GLU A 140 -2.91 -6.26 -21.07
N ALA A 141 -3.93 -5.52 -21.54
CA ALA A 141 -4.22 -5.38 -22.96
C ALA A 141 -3.07 -4.76 -23.77
N TYR A 142 -2.19 -4.00 -23.11
CA TYR A 142 -1.01 -3.37 -23.69
C TYR A 142 0.28 -4.15 -23.41
N GLY A 143 0.17 -5.34 -22.82
CA GLY A 143 1.27 -6.25 -22.54
C GLY A 143 1.63 -6.34 -21.05
N GLN A 144 2.19 -7.48 -20.67
CA GLN A 144 2.46 -7.81 -19.26
C GLN A 144 3.43 -6.82 -18.59
N ARG A 145 4.45 -6.34 -19.30
CA ARG A 145 5.39 -5.34 -18.75
C ARG A 145 4.71 -4.01 -18.46
N VAL A 146 3.79 -3.57 -19.33
CA VAL A 146 3.00 -2.35 -19.14
C VAL A 146 2.09 -2.50 -17.92
N ALA A 147 1.46 -3.66 -17.74
CA ALA A 147 0.66 -3.93 -16.54
C ALA A 147 1.48 -3.88 -15.25
N ILE A 148 2.67 -4.48 -15.23
CA ILE A 148 3.57 -4.45 -14.05
C ILE A 148 4.00 -3.02 -13.74
N VAL A 149 4.58 -2.31 -14.71
CA VAL A 149 5.14 -0.98 -14.48
C VAL A 149 4.04 0.05 -14.25
N GLY A 150 2.99 0.04 -15.06
CA GLY A 150 1.90 1.02 -14.95
C GLY A 150 1.11 0.90 -13.65
N SER A 151 0.83 -0.34 -13.18
CA SER A 151 0.18 -0.52 -11.87
C SER A 151 1.10 -0.14 -10.70
N ALA A 152 2.42 -0.39 -10.82
CA ALA A 152 3.40 0.02 -9.81
C ALA A 152 3.55 1.53 -9.71
N VAL A 153 3.60 2.24 -10.84
CA VAL A 153 3.64 3.71 -10.88
C VAL A 153 2.34 4.30 -10.33
N ALA A 154 1.19 3.77 -10.72
CA ALA A 154 -0.10 4.19 -10.18
C ALA A 154 -0.16 4.02 -8.65
N PHE A 155 0.32 2.88 -8.13
CA PHE A 155 0.43 2.60 -6.70
C PHE A 155 1.34 3.62 -6.00
N ALA A 156 2.55 3.84 -6.51
CA ALA A 156 3.50 4.77 -5.93
C ALA A 156 2.99 6.22 -5.91
N LEU A 157 2.36 6.67 -6.99
CA LEU A 157 1.76 8.00 -7.05
C LEU A 157 0.56 8.18 -6.10
N ALA A 158 -0.20 7.12 -5.84
CA ALA A 158 -1.33 7.18 -4.90
C ALA A 158 -0.89 7.45 -3.46
N HIS A 159 0.37 7.15 -3.11
CA HIS A 159 0.88 7.39 -1.76
C HIS A 159 1.13 8.88 -1.45
N GLY A 160 1.28 9.74 -2.48
CA GLY A 160 1.45 11.19 -2.27
C GLY A 160 2.70 11.59 -1.48
N ALA A 161 3.68 10.69 -1.39
CA ALA A 161 4.93 10.87 -0.65
C ALA A 161 6.08 10.97 -1.65
N VAL A 162 6.63 12.17 -1.84
CA VAL A 162 7.73 12.47 -2.77
C VAL A 162 9.01 11.76 -2.36
N ILE A 163 9.31 11.73 -1.06
CA ILE A 163 10.55 11.17 -0.53
C ILE A 163 10.50 9.64 -0.54
N ASP A 164 9.36 9.06 -0.14
CA ASP A 164 9.16 7.61 -0.09
C ASP A 164 8.87 6.96 -1.47
N LEU A 165 8.69 7.76 -2.53
CA LEU A 165 8.39 7.28 -3.88
C LEU A 165 9.32 6.13 -4.35
N PRO A 166 10.66 6.20 -4.16
CA PRO A 166 11.57 5.17 -4.64
C PRO A 166 11.28 3.78 -4.06
N TRP A 167 11.20 3.64 -2.73
CA TRP A 167 10.96 2.32 -2.15
C TRP A 167 9.52 1.85 -2.37
N VAL A 168 8.54 2.75 -2.34
CA VAL A 168 7.14 2.43 -2.66
C VAL A 168 7.00 1.94 -4.10
N LEU A 169 7.75 2.52 -5.05
CA LEU A 169 7.78 2.04 -6.44
C LEU A 169 8.39 0.65 -6.55
N VAL A 170 9.45 0.34 -5.78
CA VAL A 170 10.04 -1.00 -5.74
C VAL A 170 9.06 -2.03 -5.20
N THR A 171 8.35 -1.72 -4.11
CA THR A 171 7.24 -2.55 -3.59
C THR A 171 6.15 -2.70 -4.64
N GLY A 172 5.81 -1.59 -5.30
CA GLY A 172 5.00 -1.45 -6.51
C GLY A 172 5.26 -2.56 -7.52
N LEU A 173 6.50 -2.58 -8.02
CA LEU A 173 7.01 -3.48 -9.05
C LEU A 173 7.03 -4.93 -8.56
N GLY A 174 7.45 -5.17 -7.32
CA GLY A 174 7.48 -6.50 -6.71
C GLY A 174 6.10 -7.16 -6.65
N LEU A 175 5.09 -6.42 -6.19
CA LEU A 175 3.70 -6.87 -6.16
C LEU A 175 3.11 -7.06 -7.56
N GLY A 176 3.41 -6.16 -8.51
CA GLY A 176 3.00 -6.30 -9.92
C GLY A 176 3.61 -7.54 -10.57
N TYR A 177 4.90 -7.79 -10.34
CA TYR A 177 5.57 -9.00 -10.80
C TYR A 177 4.98 -10.26 -10.13
N LEU A 178 4.72 -10.23 -8.82
CA LEU A 178 4.04 -11.31 -8.11
C LEU A 178 2.67 -11.62 -8.70
N ARG A 179 1.87 -10.60 -9.00
CA ARG A 179 0.57 -10.73 -9.67
C ARG A 179 0.71 -11.39 -11.04
N SER A 180 1.73 -11.02 -11.81
CA SER A 180 2.01 -11.57 -13.14
C SER A 180 2.42 -13.05 -13.12
N ARG A 181 3.17 -13.47 -12.10
CA ARG A 181 3.72 -14.84 -11.99
C ARG A 181 2.76 -15.80 -11.29
N SER A 182 2.00 -15.32 -10.32
CA SER A 182 1.07 -16.13 -9.55
C SER A 182 -0.31 -16.24 -10.20
N GLY A 183 -0.69 -15.27 -11.05
CA GLY A 183 -2.03 -15.18 -11.64
C GLY A 183 -3.14 -14.94 -10.60
N SER A 184 -2.78 -14.49 -9.40
CA SER A 184 -3.63 -14.39 -8.21
C SER A 184 -3.37 -13.08 -7.47
N LEU A 185 -4.42 -12.54 -6.86
CA LEU A 185 -4.33 -11.34 -6.01
C LEU A 185 -3.99 -11.66 -4.55
N TYR A 186 -4.30 -12.86 -4.06
CA TYR A 186 -4.14 -13.20 -2.63
C TYR A 186 -2.69 -13.09 -2.14
N PRO A 187 -1.66 -13.59 -2.88
CA PRO A 187 -0.27 -13.40 -2.45
C PRO A 187 0.17 -11.93 -2.43
N CYS A 188 -0.40 -11.09 -3.31
CA CYS A 188 -0.11 -9.66 -3.34
C CYS A 188 -0.69 -8.96 -2.11
N ILE A 189 -1.96 -9.22 -1.79
CA ILE A 189 -2.61 -8.73 -0.57
C ILE A 189 -1.81 -9.15 0.67
N ALA A 190 -1.47 -10.44 0.76
CA ALA A 190 -0.73 -10.97 1.91
C ALA A 190 0.66 -10.31 2.05
N LEU A 191 1.41 -10.18 0.95
CA LEU A 191 2.71 -9.52 0.98
C LEU A 191 2.59 -8.06 1.41
N HIS A 192 1.61 -7.33 0.87
CA HIS A 192 1.39 -5.93 1.20
C HIS A 192 0.96 -5.76 2.67
N MET A 193 0.06 -6.60 3.18
CA MET A 193 -0.28 -6.65 4.61
C MET A 193 0.95 -6.91 5.50
N ILE A 194 1.88 -7.78 5.06
CA ILE A 194 3.12 -8.03 5.80
C ILE A 194 4.00 -6.78 5.84
N VAL A 195 4.17 -6.10 4.70
CA VAL A 195 4.97 -4.86 4.64
C VAL A 195 4.40 -3.80 5.60
N ASN A 196 3.09 -3.55 5.55
CA ASN A 196 2.47 -2.56 6.44
C ASN A 196 2.41 -3.03 7.90
N GLY A 197 2.17 -4.32 8.12
CA GLY A 197 2.10 -4.92 9.45
C GLY A 197 3.41 -4.84 10.20
N VAL A 198 4.55 -5.02 9.53
CA VAL A 198 5.88 -4.83 10.15
C VAL A 198 6.06 -3.40 10.61
N ALA A 199 5.66 -2.40 9.81
CA ALA A 199 5.75 -0.99 10.22
C ALA A 199 4.90 -0.70 11.48
N VAL A 200 3.67 -1.23 11.53
CA VAL A 200 2.78 -1.10 12.71
C VAL A 200 3.36 -1.78 13.95
N VAL A 201 3.87 -3.01 13.81
CA VAL A 201 4.48 -3.74 14.93
C VAL A 201 5.74 -3.04 15.43
N ALA A 202 6.58 -2.53 14.52
CA ALA A 202 7.76 -1.75 14.88
C ALA A 202 7.38 -0.49 15.67
N ALA A 203 6.30 0.19 15.29
CA ALA A 203 5.79 1.37 16.00
C ALA A 203 5.34 1.05 17.44
N ALA A 204 4.69 -0.10 17.65
CA ALA A 204 4.28 -0.54 18.98
C ALA A 204 5.45 -0.96 19.89
N ALA A 205 6.65 -1.19 19.32
CA ALA A 205 7.86 -1.53 20.06
C ALA A 205 8.69 -0.30 20.47
N LEU A 206 8.27 0.91 20.09
CA LEU A 206 8.96 2.15 20.44
C LEU A 206 8.86 2.45 21.94
N PRO A 207 9.82 3.20 22.51
CA PRO A 207 9.71 3.71 23.87
C PRO A 207 8.42 4.53 24.04
N SER A 208 7.88 4.52 25.26
CA SER A 208 6.76 5.39 25.59
C SER A 208 7.21 6.85 25.56
N GLY A 209 6.42 7.68 24.89
CA GLY A 209 6.62 9.14 24.80
C GLY A 209 6.19 9.88 26.05
#